data_AF-A0A151BYC3-F1
#
_entry.id   AF-A0A151BYC3-F1
#
_cell.length_a   1.000
_cell.length_b   1.000
_cell.length_c   1.000
_cell.angle_alpha   90.00
_cell.angle_beta   90.00
_cell.angle_gamma   90.00
#
_symmetry.space_group_name_H-M   'P 1'
#
loop_
_entity.id
_entity.type
_entity.pdbx_description
1 polymer ?
#
loop_
_entity_poly.entity_id
_entity_poly.type
_entity_poly.pdbx_seq_one_letter_code
_entity_poly.pdbx_strand_id
1 'polypeptide(L)'
;MSTVDASGAIHGADGKFAGHVAGEAAEVSLRGPDGSDTVAAPVSSDWRELRARQLDSLGYVAPIATSTRIDPKTTEGIDQWWSTTFVDAEYGHGGGDYPLMPDDNTPNMTAGKSISGNRRTHRMSYSGHGMTLRMPSKTAIHRFSAAQHDRTFDVPVSASLPDGRMVHGTVRVTKGSDGQWETKGLGFAPEHEVFVAEGVSAVLEGQRARTSLAAAGDLVARRRERLANTGAKAMPVQSTWIRSVGYGSTDSGEGMMTLTTKGYTRKDGSVAPPKTYGYKVDPATYAAMANSDAPGKVFNRFVRGERGVTVDTCGKCGLMTASGADHHCPTREKPRSVEDAAIRERQRERAALVSRIFRRRN
;
A
#
# COMPACT_ATOMS: atom_id res chain seq x y z
N MET A 1 35.36 -34.26 -1.51
CA MET A 1 33.93 -34.53 -1.31
C MET A 1 33.37 -33.40 -0.48
N SER A 2 32.31 -32.73 -0.94
CA SER A 2 31.62 -31.70 -0.15
C SER A 2 30.68 -32.37 0.84
N THR A 3 30.63 -31.88 2.07
CA THR A 3 29.73 -32.38 3.13
C THR A 3 28.67 -31.32 3.41
N VAL A 4 27.43 -31.77 3.64
CA VAL A 4 26.33 -30.89 4.06
C VAL A 4 26.10 -31.12 5.54
N ASP A 5 26.15 -30.07 6.34
CA ASP A 5 25.88 -30.16 7.77
C ASP A 5 24.37 -30.08 8.08
N ALA A 6 24.00 -30.31 9.34
CA ALA A 6 22.62 -30.28 9.79
C ALA A 6 21.93 -28.91 9.64
N SER A 7 22.67 -27.84 9.33
CA SER A 7 22.14 -26.51 9.04
C SER A 7 21.88 -26.26 7.54
N GLY A 8 22.16 -27.25 6.68
CA GLY A 8 22.03 -27.11 5.23
C GLY A 8 23.17 -26.32 4.59
N ALA A 9 24.26 -26.07 5.33
CA ALA A 9 25.47 -25.45 4.80
C ALA A 9 26.33 -26.51 4.10
N ILE A 10 26.77 -26.19 2.89
CA ILE A 10 27.69 -27.01 2.09
C ILE A 10 29.11 -26.57 2.44
N HIS A 11 29.93 -27.52 2.88
CA HIS A 11 31.35 -27.30 3.12
C HIS A 11 32.19 -27.97 2.03
N GLY A 12 33.20 -27.27 1.56
CA GLY A 12 34.24 -27.81 0.69
C GLY A 12 35.07 -28.89 1.39
N ALA A 13 35.91 -29.60 0.64
CA ALA A 13 36.78 -30.64 1.20
C ALA A 13 37.82 -30.09 2.20
N ASP A 14 38.03 -28.78 2.21
CA ASP A 14 38.88 -28.04 3.13
C ASP A 14 38.13 -27.52 4.37
N GLY A 15 36.86 -27.90 4.55
CA GLY A 15 36.02 -27.44 5.66
C GLY A 15 35.58 -25.98 5.55
N LYS A 16 35.81 -25.31 4.42
CA LYS A 16 35.34 -23.95 4.19
C LYS A 16 33.93 -23.95 3.63
N PHE A 17 33.16 -22.97 4.08
CA PHE A 17 31.80 -22.74 3.61
C PHE A 17 31.79 -22.47 2.10
N ALA A 18 31.03 -23.28 1.36
CA ALA A 18 30.94 -23.25 -0.10
C ALA A 18 29.55 -22.87 -0.62
N GLY A 19 28.56 -22.72 0.26
CA GLY A 19 27.21 -22.26 -0.09
C GLY A 19 26.11 -22.86 0.79
N HIS A 20 24.88 -22.41 0.58
CA HIS A 20 23.68 -23.04 1.14
C HIS A 20 22.96 -23.82 0.04
N VAL A 21 22.38 -24.97 0.39
CA VAL A 21 21.35 -25.59 -0.46
C VAL A 21 20.15 -24.63 -0.44
N ALA A 22 19.74 -24.13 -1.60
CA ALA A 22 18.53 -23.33 -1.75
C ALA A 22 17.31 -24.23 -1.47
N GLY A 23 16.98 -24.41 -0.19
CA GLY A 23 15.68 -24.91 0.25
C GLY A 23 14.67 -23.81 0.00
N GLU A 24 13.55 -24.16 -0.64
CA GLU A 24 12.40 -23.30 -0.86
C GLU A 24 12.13 -22.46 0.40
N ALA A 25 12.29 -21.15 0.25
CA ALA A 25 11.99 -20.21 1.31
C ALA A 25 10.50 -20.37 1.64
N ALA A 26 10.20 -20.97 2.79
CA ALA A 26 8.91 -20.82 3.42
C ALA A 26 8.69 -19.31 3.60
N GLU A 27 7.72 -18.76 2.86
CA GLU A 27 7.26 -17.37 2.99
C GLU A 27 7.01 -17.06 4.48
N VAL A 28 7.92 -16.29 5.07
CA VAL A 28 7.71 -15.72 6.40
C VAL A 28 6.78 -14.51 6.23
N SER A 29 5.48 -14.78 6.25
CA SER A 29 4.44 -13.76 6.28
C SER A 29 4.46 -13.06 7.64
N LEU A 30 5.01 -11.85 7.69
CA LEU A 30 4.93 -10.97 8.85
C LEU A 30 3.52 -10.37 8.92
N ARG A 31 2.63 -11.07 9.63
CA ARG A 31 1.25 -10.63 9.90
C ARG A 31 1.22 -9.32 10.70
N GLY A 32 0.54 -8.31 10.15
CA GLY A 32 0.04 -7.17 10.92
C GLY A 32 -1.21 -7.54 11.74
N PRO A 33 -1.53 -6.81 12.81
CA PRO A 33 -2.63 -7.13 13.73
C PRO A 33 -4.05 -6.98 13.15
N ASP A 34 -4.20 -6.55 11.90
CA ASP A 34 -5.51 -6.23 11.30
C ASP A 34 -5.98 -7.25 10.24
N GLY A 35 -5.25 -8.35 10.04
CA GLY A 35 -5.79 -9.64 9.58
C GLY A 35 -6.58 -9.74 8.26
N SER A 36 -6.67 -8.72 7.41
CA SER A 36 -7.28 -8.82 6.08
C SER A 36 -6.22 -8.95 4.98
N ASP A 37 -5.59 -10.11 4.89
CA ASP A 37 -4.80 -10.51 3.72
C ASP A 37 -5.76 -10.79 2.54
N THR A 38 -6.08 -9.77 1.75
CA THR A 38 -6.70 -9.98 0.43
C THR A 38 -5.61 -10.33 -0.57
N VAL A 39 -5.14 -11.57 -0.55
CA VAL A 39 -4.37 -12.12 -1.68
C VAL A 39 -5.35 -12.21 -2.86
N ALA A 40 -5.06 -11.46 -3.92
CA ALA A 40 -5.88 -11.44 -5.13
C ALA A 40 -5.84 -12.81 -5.82
N ALA A 41 -6.78 -13.69 -5.49
CA ALA A 41 -6.96 -14.95 -6.21
C ALA A 41 -7.33 -14.66 -7.68
N PRO A 42 -6.85 -15.47 -8.64
CA PRO A 42 -7.28 -15.36 -10.02
C PRO A 42 -8.80 -15.47 -10.07
N VAL A 43 -9.40 -14.47 -10.71
CA VAL A 43 -10.82 -14.25 -10.68
C VAL A 43 -11.52 -15.42 -11.40
N SER A 44 -12.17 -16.32 -10.66
CA SER A 44 -12.84 -17.53 -11.21
C SER A 44 -13.90 -17.15 -12.24
N SER A 45 -14.27 -18.05 -13.18
CA SER A 45 -15.33 -17.77 -14.17
C SER A 45 -16.64 -17.29 -13.54
N ASP A 46 -16.90 -17.72 -12.30
CA ASP A 46 -18.16 -17.50 -11.57
C ASP A 46 -18.07 -16.33 -10.58
N TRP A 47 -16.95 -15.59 -10.59
CA TRP A 47 -16.70 -14.53 -9.61
C TRP A 47 -17.80 -13.47 -9.59
N ARG A 48 -18.40 -13.15 -10.75
CA ARG A 48 -19.47 -12.14 -10.84
C ARG A 48 -20.75 -12.61 -10.17
N GLU A 49 -21.01 -13.91 -10.20
CA GLU A 49 -22.16 -14.50 -9.51
C GLU A 49 -21.93 -14.54 -8.00
N LEU A 50 -20.71 -14.89 -7.57
CA LEU A 50 -20.34 -14.76 -6.17
C LEU A 50 -20.44 -13.29 -5.71
N ARG A 51 -19.98 -12.36 -6.55
CA ARG A 51 -20.00 -10.93 -6.27
C ARG A 51 -21.42 -10.38 -6.18
N ALA A 52 -22.31 -10.78 -7.09
CA ALA A 52 -23.72 -10.41 -7.02
C ALA A 52 -24.33 -10.86 -5.68
N ARG A 53 -24.09 -12.11 -5.27
CA ARG A 53 -24.56 -12.65 -3.97
C ARG A 53 -23.98 -11.89 -2.78
N GLN A 54 -22.70 -11.50 -2.82
CA GLN A 54 -22.09 -10.67 -1.78
C GLN A 54 -22.75 -9.29 -1.70
N LEU A 55 -23.00 -8.66 -2.84
CA LEU A 55 -23.63 -7.34 -2.92
C LEU A 55 -25.10 -7.37 -2.46
N ASP A 56 -25.82 -8.46 -2.74
CA ASP A 56 -27.20 -8.68 -2.26
C ASP A 56 -27.26 -9.01 -0.75
N SER A 57 -26.18 -9.54 -0.17
CA SER A 57 -26.10 -9.75 1.28
C SER A 57 -26.03 -8.40 2.01
N LEU A 58 -26.36 -8.32 3.30
CA LEU A 58 -26.14 -7.11 4.12
C LEU A 58 -24.71 -7.02 4.72
N GLY A 59 -23.85 -7.99 4.40
CA GLY A 59 -22.52 -8.12 4.99
C GLY A 59 -21.47 -7.22 4.34
N TYR A 60 -20.25 -7.35 4.87
CA TYR A 60 -19.06 -6.74 4.30
C TYR A 60 -18.72 -7.35 2.95
N VAL A 61 -18.41 -6.49 1.99
CA VAL A 61 -18.00 -6.83 0.64
C VAL A 61 -16.61 -6.25 0.42
N ALA A 62 -15.59 -7.09 0.38
CA ALA A 62 -14.21 -6.66 0.14
C ALA A 62 -14.03 -6.06 -1.28
N PRO A 63 -13.11 -5.11 -1.48
CA PRO A 63 -12.80 -4.62 -2.82
C PRO A 63 -12.12 -5.71 -3.66
N ILE A 64 -12.31 -5.67 -4.98
CA ILE A 64 -11.64 -6.55 -5.94
C ILE A 64 -11.08 -5.74 -7.10
N ALA A 65 -9.90 -6.07 -7.58
CA ALA A 65 -9.41 -5.60 -8.87
C ALA A 65 -9.56 -6.72 -9.90
N THR A 66 -9.95 -6.36 -11.12
CA THR A 66 -10.30 -7.30 -12.17
C THR A 66 -9.51 -7.02 -13.44
N SER A 67 -9.28 -8.06 -14.25
CA SER A 67 -8.82 -7.84 -15.62
C SER A 67 -9.94 -7.18 -16.42
N THR A 68 -9.57 -6.24 -17.29
CA THR A 68 -10.54 -5.49 -18.09
C THR A 68 -10.14 -5.48 -19.55
N ARG A 69 -11.15 -5.35 -20.43
CA ARG A 69 -10.95 -5.08 -21.87
C ARG A 69 -11.19 -3.60 -22.20
N ILE A 70 -11.52 -2.77 -21.20
CA ILE A 70 -11.73 -1.35 -21.40
C ILE A 70 -10.35 -0.70 -21.55
N ASP A 71 -10.03 -0.26 -22.76
CA ASP A 71 -8.76 0.40 -23.05
C ASP A 71 -8.66 1.73 -22.25
N PRO A 72 -7.69 1.88 -21.34
CA PRO A 72 -7.52 3.12 -20.59
C PRO A 72 -7.10 4.30 -21.47
N LYS A 73 -6.66 4.09 -22.72
CA LYS A 73 -6.32 5.17 -23.64
C LYS A 73 -7.56 5.92 -24.12
N THR A 74 -8.66 5.21 -24.37
CA THR A 74 -9.86 5.79 -25.00
C THR A 74 -10.94 6.18 -23.98
N THR A 75 -11.92 6.96 -24.43
CA THR A 75 -13.11 7.29 -23.62
C THR A 75 -14.26 6.30 -23.83
N GLU A 76 -14.06 5.30 -24.70
CA GLU A 76 -15.05 4.28 -25.02
C GLU A 76 -15.38 3.44 -23.78
N GLY A 77 -16.57 2.82 -23.79
CA GLY A 77 -17.02 2.00 -22.68
C GLY A 77 -17.21 2.75 -21.36
N ILE A 78 -17.43 4.07 -21.36
CA ILE A 78 -17.60 4.87 -20.13
C ILE A 78 -18.72 4.35 -19.23
N ASP A 79 -19.82 3.85 -19.80
CA ASP A 79 -20.93 3.23 -19.07
C ASP A 79 -20.48 1.96 -18.37
N GLN A 80 -19.74 1.12 -19.08
CA GLN A 80 -19.19 -0.11 -18.53
C GLN A 80 -18.16 0.18 -17.45
N TRP A 81 -17.27 1.15 -17.65
CA TRP A 81 -16.23 1.51 -16.68
C TRP A 81 -16.81 1.93 -15.33
N TRP A 82 -17.79 2.83 -15.33
CA TRP A 82 -18.45 3.24 -14.08
C TRP A 82 -19.26 2.09 -13.46
N SER A 83 -19.92 1.29 -14.28
CA SER A 83 -20.67 0.14 -13.78
C SER A 83 -19.74 -0.89 -13.10
N THR A 84 -18.58 -1.18 -13.71
CA THR A 84 -17.56 -2.05 -13.13
C THR A 84 -16.97 -1.46 -11.85
N THR A 85 -16.76 -0.15 -11.77
CA THR A 85 -16.34 0.55 -10.54
C THR A 85 -17.23 0.22 -9.35
N PHE A 86 -18.54 0.31 -9.52
CA PHE A 86 -19.45 0.03 -8.40
C PHE A 86 -19.44 -1.45 -8.01
N VAL A 87 -19.22 -2.36 -8.96
CA VAL A 87 -19.09 -3.80 -8.69
C VAL A 87 -17.79 -4.11 -7.93
N ASP A 88 -16.70 -3.48 -8.31
CA ASP A 88 -15.34 -3.75 -7.80
C ASP A 88 -15.08 -3.11 -6.42
N ALA A 89 -15.87 -2.11 -6.02
CA ALA A 89 -15.65 -1.36 -4.78
C ALA A 89 -15.94 -2.18 -3.50
N GLU A 90 -15.31 -1.77 -2.39
CA GLU A 90 -15.62 -2.24 -1.04
C GLU A 90 -17.02 -1.75 -0.62
N TYR A 91 -17.76 -2.48 0.26
CA TYR A 91 -19.00 -2.00 0.90
C TYR A 91 -19.22 -2.62 2.29
N GLY A 92 -19.98 -1.95 3.15
CA GLY A 92 -20.57 -2.53 4.34
C GLY A 92 -19.55 -2.90 5.43
N HIS A 93 -18.46 -2.12 5.55
CA HIS A 93 -17.46 -2.36 6.59
C HIS A 93 -18.00 -1.95 7.97
N GLY A 94 -17.72 -2.74 9.02
CA GLY A 94 -18.31 -2.55 10.35
C GLY A 94 -18.00 -1.20 11.02
N GLY A 95 -16.87 -0.58 10.66
CA GLY A 95 -16.49 0.77 11.09
C GLY A 95 -17.05 1.91 10.22
N GLY A 96 -17.95 1.62 9.28
CA GLY A 96 -18.39 2.53 8.23
C GLY A 96 -17.56 2.39 6.95
N ASP A 97 -17.99 3.08 5.90
CA ASP A 97 -17.34 3.02 4.59
C ASP A 97 -16.44 4.22 4.36
N TYR A 98 -15.44 4.02 3.50
CA TYR A 98 -14.79 5.15 2.85
C TYR A 98 -15.71 5.67 1.73
N PRO A 99 -15.84 7.00 1.56
CA PRO A 99 -16.54 7.55 0.42
C PRO A 99 -15.91 7.01 -0.88
N LEU A 100 -16.74 6.54 -1.80
CA LEU A 100 -16.31 6.22 -3.15
C LEU A 100 -16.59 7.43 -4.03
N MET A 101 -15.59 7.88 -4.79
CA MET A 101 -15.75 9.02 -5.69
C MET A 101 -16.90 8.76 -6.67
N PRO A 102 -17.94 9.61 -6.69
CA PRO A 102 -19.14 9.30 -7.44
C PRO A 102 -18.96 9.59 -8.94
N ASP A 103 -19.81 8.98 -9.75
CA ASP A 103 -19.77 9.11 -11.20
C ASP A 103 -20.30 10.45 -11.70
N ASP A 104 -20.71 11.38 -10.83
CA ASP A 104 -21.32 12.67 -11.17
C ASP A 104 -20.70 13.90 -10.50
N ASN A 105 -19.57 13.74 -9.81
CA ASN A 105 -18.80 14.84 -9.25
C ASN A 105 -18.34 15.78 -10.38
N THR A 106 -19.13 16.81 -10.65
CA THR A 106 -18.95 17.85 -11.68
C THR A 106 -19.38 19.20 -11.12
N PRO A 107 -18.78 20.34 -11.54
CA PRO A 107 -19.05 21.63 -10.89
C PRO A 107 -20.50 22.11 -11.01
N ASN A 108 -21.11 21.89 -12.17
CA ASN A 108 -22.41 22.47 -12.51
C ASN A 108 -23.59 21.49 -12.38
N MET A 109 -23.32 20.23 -12.00
CA MET A 109 -24.31 19.13 -11.86
C MET A 109 -25.40 19.13 -12.95
N THR A 110 -25.02 19.43 -14.20
CA THR A 110 -25.97 19.48 -15.33
C THR A 110 -26.55 18.10 -15.59
N ALA A 111 -27.75 17.99 -16.16
CA ALA A 111 -28.35 16.69 -16.51
C ALA A 111 -27.43 15.80 -17.37
N GLY A 112 -27.49 14.48 -17.15
CA GLY A 112 -26.64 13.51 -17.84
C GLY A 112 -26.96 12.05 -17.52
N LYS A 113 -25.94 11.18 -17.65
CA LYS A 113 -26.06 9.71 -17.61
C LYS A 113 -25.45 9.06 -16.35
N SER A 114 -25.18 9.82 -15.30
CA SER A 114 -24.72 9.26 -14.03
C SER A 114 -25.85 8.57 -13.27
N ILE A 115 -25.54 7.90 -12.16
CA ILE A 115 -26.55 7.26 -11.30
C ILE A 115 -27.58 8.27 -10.79
N SER A 116 -27.14 9.48 -10.44
CA SER A 116 -27.99 10.55 -9.93
C SER A 116 -28.73 11.33 -11.04
N GLY A 117 -28.53 10.99 -12.30
CA GLY A 117 -29.11 11.71 -13.45
C GLY A 117 -28.32 12.94 -13.90
N ASN A 118 -27.15 13.19 -13.30
CA ASN A 118 -26.25 14.29 -13.63
C ASN A 118 -25.18 13.91 -14.68
N ARG A 119 -24.44 14.89 -15.17
CA ARG A 119 -23.30 14.71 -16.07
C ARG A 119 -22.20 13.95 -15.35
N ARG A 120 -21.60 13.01 -16.07
CA ARG A 120 -20.57 12.19 -15.48
C ARG A 120 -19.28 12.94 -15.17
N THR A 121 -18.64 12.53 -14.07
CA THR A 121 -17.29 12.91 -13.69
C THR A 121 -16.35 12.70 -14.86
N HIS A 122 -15.63 13.76 -15.24
CA HIS A 122 -14.67 13.71 -16.32
C HIS A 122 -13.49 12.81 -15.95
N ARG A 123 -13.12 11.90 -16.86
CA ARG A 123 -11.99 10.96 -16.71
C ARG A 123 -10.89 11.32 -17.69
N MET A 124 -9.64 11.27 -17.24
CA MET A 124 -8.48 11.50 -18.10
C MET A 124 -7.61 10.26 -18.18
N SER A 125 -6.94 10.11 -19.32
CA SER A 125 -5.83 9.17 -19.50
C SER A 125 -4.53 9.88 -19.20
N TYR A 126 -3.63 9.17 -18.53
CA TYR A 126 -2.28 9.57 -18.17
C TYR A 126 -1.37 8.45 -18.63
N SER A 127 -0.35 8.74 -19.43
CA SER A 127 0.57 7.74 -19.96
C SER A 127 2.01 8.11 -19.61
N GLY A 128 2.83 7.10 -19.33
CA GLY A 128 4.24 7.25 -18.98
C GLY A 128 4.84 5.94 -18.52
N HIS A 129 6.16 5.76 -18.72
CA HIS A 129 6.93 4.62 -18.18
C HIS A 129 6.30 3.25 -18.43
N GLY A 130 5.86 3.00 -19.66
CA GLY A 130 5.28 1.71 -20.07
C GLY A 130 3.85 1.46 -19.56
N MET A 131 3.25 2.37 -18.80
CA MET A 131 1.87 2.24 -18.34
C MET A 131 0.96 3.36 -18.85
N THR A 132 -0.35 3.07 -18.86
CA THR A 132 -1.39 4.07 -19.08
C THR A 132 -2.46 3.92 -18.02
N LEU A 133 -2.69 4.98 -17.25
CA LEU A 133 -3.69 5.08 -16.20
C LEU A 133 -4.86 5.95 -16.66
N ARG A 134 -6.08 5.46 -16.51
CA ARG A 134 -7.30 6.25 -16.64
C ARG A 134 -8.07 6.28 -15.34
N MET A 135 -8.36 7.50 -14.89
CA MET A 135 -9.06 7.76 -13.64
C MET A 135 -9.84 9.09 -13.74
N PRO A 136 -10.70 9.43 -12.77
CA PRO A 136 -11.26 10.77 -12.68
C PRO A 136 -10.16 11.84 -12.77
N SER A 137 -10.45 12.96 -13.42
CA SER A 137 -9.44 14.00 -13.62
C SER A 137 -8.86 14.48 -12.27
N LYS A 138 -7.57 14.83 -12.24
CA LYS A 138 -6.91 15.39 -11.05
C LYS A 138 -7.76 16.47 -10.38
N THR A 139 -8.28 17.41 -11.16
CA THR A 139 -9.15 18.49 -10.67
C THR A 139 -10.43 17.98 -10.00
N ALA A 140 -11.06 16.95 -10.55
CA ALA A 140 -12.25 16.36 -9.93
C ALA A 140 -11.91 15.67 -8.60
N ILE A 141 -10.78 14.96 -8.53
CA ILE A 141 -10.29 14.30 -7.31
C ILE A 141 -10.00 15.34 -6.22
N HIS A 142 -9.28 16.42 -6.55
CA HIS A 142 -9.02 17.51 -5.60
C HIS A 142 -10.29 18.20 -5.12
N ARG A 143 -11.27 18.43 -6.01
CA ARG A 143 -12.57 19.00 -5.59
C ARG A 143 -13.31 18.04 -4.66
N PHE A 144 -13.30 16.75 -4.96
CA PHE A 144 -13.96 15.75 -4.10
C PHE A 144 -13.30 15.70 -2.72
N SER A 145 -11.96 15.68 -2.66
CA SER A 145 -11.20 15.78 -1.42
C SER A 145 -11.61 17.00 -0.61
N ALA A 146 -11.65 18.18 -1.23
CA ALA A 146 -12.05 19.41 -0.53
C ALA A 146 -13.49 19.34 0.00
N ALA A 147 -14.43 18.80 -0.80
CA ALA A 147 -15.82 18.62 -0.38
C ALA A 147 -15.97 17.60 0.76
N GLN A 148 -15.05 16.64 0.85
CA GLN A 148 -14.99 15.62 1.89
C GLN A 148 -14.06 16.01 3.05
N HIS A 149 -13.72 17.29 3.20
CA HIS A 149 -12.81 17.79 4.25
C HIS A 149 -11.46 17.04 4.30
N ASP A 150 -10.93 16.72 3.12
CA ASP A 150 -9.71 15.93 2.90
C ASP A 150 -9.71 14.56 3.61
N ARG A 151 -10.88 13.96 3.89
CA ARG A 151 -11.00 12.60 4.41
C ARG A 151 -10.42 11.58 3.43
N THR A 152 -10.13 10.37 3.90
CA THR A 152 -9.73 9.25 3.02
C THR A 152 -10.92 8.79 2.20
N PHE A 153 -10.71 8.53 0.91
CA PHE A 153 -11.75 8.08 -0.02
C PHE A 153 -11.18 7.19 -1.12
N ASP A 154 -12.04 6.48 -1.83
CA ASP A 154 -11.66 5.55 -2.87
C ASP A 154 -11.87 6.18 -4.27
N VAL A 155 -10.87 6.03 -5.14
CA VAL A 155 -10.84 6.55 -6.51
C VAL A 155 -10.85 5.39 -7.50
N PRO A 156 -11.79 5.36 -8.46
CA PRO A 156 -11.80 4.33 -9.49
C PRO A 156 -10.71 4.53 -10.54
N VAL A 157 -10.10 3.43 -10.95
CA VAL A 157 -8.99 3.43 -11.91
C VAL A 157 -9.08 2.26 -12.88
N SER A 158 -8.57 2.47 -14.09
CA SER A 158 -8.19 1.41 -15.01
C SER A 158 -6.77 1.67 -15.49
N ALA A 159 -5.94 0.64 -15.57
CA ALA A 159 -4.56 0.77 -16.02
C ALA A 159 -4.19 -0.29 -17.04
N SER A 160 -3.36 0.10 -18.02
CA SER A 160 -2.58 -0.80 -18.86
C SER A 160 -1.18 -0.79 -18.26
N LEU A 161 -0.73 -1.96 -17.80
CA LEU A 161 0.53 -2.13 -17.10
C LEU A 161 1.69 -2.38 -18.08
N PRO A 162 2.95 -2.29 -17.63
CA PRO A 162 4.13 -2.51 -18.50
C PRO A 162 4.19 -3.91 -19.14
N ASP A 163 3.58 -4.91 -18.50
CA ASP A 163 3.45 -6.28 -19.03
C ASP A 163 2.29 -6.46 -20.04
N GLY A 164 1.60 -5.38 -20.39
CA GLY A 164 0.47 -5.36 -21.32
C GLY A 164 -0.87 -5.79 -20.71
N ARG A 165 -0.91 -6.23 -19.45
CA ARG A 165 -2.17 -6.55 -18.77
C ARG A 165 -2.97 -5.28 -18.53
N MET A 166 -4.28 -5.38 -18.72
CA MET A 166 -5.23 -4.31 -18.40
C MET A 166 -6.02 -4.68 -17.16
N VAL A 167 -5.98 -3.79 -16.16
CA VAL A 167 -6.62 -3.98 -14.86
C VAL A 167 -7.59 -2.83 -14.56
N HIS A 168 -8.61 -3.12 -13.78
CA HIS A 168 -9.60 -2.17 -13.29
C HIS A 168 -9.83 -2.40 -11.80
N GLY A 169 -10.00 -1.33 -11.02
CA GLY A 169 -10.24 -1.44 -9.59
C GLY A 169 -10.35 -0.08 -8.92
N THR A 170 -10.11 -0.05 -7.61
CA THR A 170 -10.17 1.17 -6.81
C THR A 170 -8.86 1.41 -6.08
N VAL A 171 -8.49 2.67 -5.93
CA VAL A 171 -7.31 3.11 -5.17
C VAL A 171 -7.80 3.97 -4.02
N ARG A 172 -7.48 3.56 -2.79
CA ARG A 172 -7.71 4.38 -1.61
C ARG A 172 -6.70 5.50 -1.57
N VAL A 173 -7.17 6.73 -1.44
CA VAL A 173 -6.33 7.92 -1.41
C VAL A 173 -6.54 8.71 -0.12
N THR A 174 -5.45 9.20 0.45
CA THR A 174 -5.46 10.12 1.58
C THR A 174 -4.54 11.29 1.31
N LYS A 175 -5.09 12.50 1.35
CA LYS A 175 -4.31 13.72 1.16
C LYS A 175 -3.58 14.09 2.47
N GLY A 176 -2.26 14.21 2.38
CA GLY A 176 -1.38 14.67 3.44
C GLY A 176 -1.35 16.19 3.59
N SER A 177 -0.78 16.67 4.70
CA SER A 177 -0.65 18.11 4.97
C SER A 177 0.28 18.83 3.99
N ASP A 178 1.27 18.12 3.46
CA ASP A 178 2.38 18.70 2.70
C ASP A 178 2.14 18.60 1.18
N GLY A 179 0.87 18.42 0.76
CA GLY A 179 0.46 18.25 -0.64
C GLY A 179 0.71 16.85 -1.21
N GLN A 180 1.27 15.94 -0.40
CA GLN A 180 1.49 14.55 -0.73
C GLN A 180 0.19 13.74 -0.68
N TRP A 181 0.18 12.63 -1.43
CA TRP A 181 -0.95 11.71 -1.47
C TRP A 181 -0.49 10.30 -1.13
N GLU A 182 -1.00 9.79 -0.01
CA GLU A 182 -0.89 8.37 0.29
C GLU A 182 -1.92 7.62 -0.54
N THR A 183 -1.47 6.57 -1.22
CA THR A 183 -2.29 5.79 -2.14
C THR A 183 -2.07 4.30 -1.92
N LYS A 184 -3.15 3.54 -1.92
CA LYS A 184 -3.14 2.09 -1.79
C LYS A 184 -4.09 1.46 -2.82
N GLY A 185 -3.59 0.59 -3.67
CA GLY A 185 -4.44 -0.17 -4.58
C GLY A 185 -5.24 -1.23 -3.82
N LEU A 186 -6.56 -1.23 -3.98
CA LEU A 186 -7.45 -2.15 -3.29
C LEU A 186 -7.76 -3.37 -4.17
N GLY A 187 -7.47 -4.57 -3.66
CA GLY A 187 -7.76 -5.84 -4.34
C GLY A 187 -6.91 -6.13 -5.57
N PHE A 188 -5.87 -5.33 -5.84
CA PHE A 188 -4.87 -5.59 -6.88
C PHE A 188 -3.90 -6.68 -6.45
N ALA A 189 -3.40 -7.45 -7.42
CA ALA A 189 -2.25 -8.32 -7.18
C ALA A 189 -1.04 -7.46 -6.76
N PRO A 190 -0.17 -7.92 -5.85
CA PRO A 190 0.94 -7.12 -5.32
C PRO A 190 1.82 -6.50 -6.41
N GLU A 191 2.08 -7.23 -7.49
CA GLU A 191 2.88 -6.73 -8.61
C GLU A 191 2.18 -5.65 -9.44
N HIS A 192 0.86 -5.53 -9.38
CA HIS A 192 0.07 -4.48 -10.06
C HIS A 192 -0.19 -3.29 -9.16
N GLU A 193 -0.38 -3.55 -7.87
CA GLU A 193 -0.70 -2.58 -6.85
C GLU A 193 0.31 -1.44 -6.85
N VAL A 194 1.61 -1.77 -6.88
CA VAL A 194 2.69 -0.76 -6.87
C VAL A 194 2.56 0.20 -8.05
N PHE A 195 2.41 -0.30 -9.28
CA PHE A 195 2.29 0.58 -10.46
C PHE A 195 1.05 1.47 -10.41
N VAL A 196 -0.08 0.90 -9.98
CA VAL A 196 -1.35 1.62 -9.94
C VAL A 196 -1.36 2.67 -8.84
N ALA A 197 -0.95 2.30 -7.62
CA ALA A 197 -0.88 3.21 -6.48
C ALA A 197 0.11 4.35 -6.75
N GLU A 198 1.35 4.03 -7.13
CA GLU A 198 2.37 5.03 -7.43
C GLU A 198 2.00 5.90 -8.63
N GLY A 199 1.37 5.32 -9.66
CA GLY A 199 0.88 6.08 -10.81
C GLY A 199 -0.20 7.09 -10.42
N VAL A 200 -1.13 6.73 -9.53
CA VAL A 200 -2.13 7.64 -8.99
C VAL A 200 -1.46 8.74 -8.15
N SER A 201 -0.60 8.37 -7.20
CA SER A 201 0.13 9.33 -6.37
C SER A 201 0.91 10.33 -7.21
N ALA A 202 1.68 9.87 -8.21
CA ALA A 202 2.43 10.72 -9.12
C ALA A 202 1.55 11.72 -9.88
N VAL A 203 0.34 11.31 -10.31
CA VAL A 203 -0.59 12.22 -10.98
C VAL A 203 -1.18 13.26 -10.03
N LEU A 204 -1.54 12.85 -8.81
CA LEU A 204 -2.11 13.76 -7.82
C LEU A 204 -1.08 14.76 -7.28
N GLU A 205 0.19 14.38 -7.18
CA GLU A 205 1.27 15.25 -6.72
C GLU A 205 1.85 16.13 -7.84
N GLY A 206 1.88 15.66 -9.09
CA GLY A 206 2.55 16.35 -10.18
C GLY A 206 1.90 17.68 -10.59
N GLN A 207 2.68 18.76 -10.70
CA GLN A 207 2.20 20.10 -11.09
C GLN A 207 1.41 20.08 -12.41
N ARG A 208 1.88 19.33 -13.41
CA ARG A 208 1.23 19.18 -14.72
C ARG A 208 0.59 17.81 -14.84
N ALA A 209 -0.73 17.73 -14.67
CA ALA A 209 -1.46 16.47 -14.62
C ALA A 209 -1.23 15.56 -15.84
N ARG A 210 -1.13 16.11 -17.07
CA ARG A 210 -0.98 15.29 -18.29
C ARG A 210 0.40 14.63 -18.43
N THR A 211 1.44 15.25 -17.90
CA THR A 211 2.83 14.79 -18.05
C THR A 211 3.39 14.22 -16.76
N SER A 212 2.67 14.29 -15.66
CA SER A 212 3.15 13.88 -14.33
C SER A 212 3.55 12.41 -14.28
N LEU A 213 2.78 11.51 -14.93
CA LEU A 213 3.13 10.10 -14.99
C LEU A 213 4.38 9.84 -15.84
N ALA A 214 4.54 10.58 -16.94
CA ALA A 214 5.74 10.54 -17.77
C ALA A 214 6.96 11.23 -17.12
N ALA A 215 6.75 12.10 -16.14
CA ALA A 215 7.81 12.76 -15.38
C ALA A 215 8.18 12.02 -14.09
N ALA A 216 7.35 11.06 -13.64
CA ALA A 216 7.50 10.37 -12.36
C ALA A 216 8.73 9.45 -12.26
N GLY A 217 9.36 9.13 -13.39
CA GLY A 217 10.43 8.14 -13.47
C GLY A 217 9.90 6.70 -13.32
N ASP A 218 10.80 5.81 -12.92
CA ASP A 218 10.48 4.46 -12.52
C ASP A 218 9.62 4.47 -11.24
N LEU A 219 8.38 3.98 -11.35
CA LEU A 219 7.42 3.95 -10.25
C LEU A 219 7.83 2.99 -9.13
N VAL A 220 8.51 1.90 -9.45
CA VAL A 220 9.03 0.96 -8.44
C VAL A 220 10.17 1.61 -7.67
N ALA A 221 11.06 2.32 -8.37
CA ALA A 221 12.11 3.10 -7.71
C ALA A 221 11.52 4.20 -6.81
N ARG A 222 10.48 4.91 -7.29
CA ARG A 222 9.76 5.92 -6.51
C ARG A 222 9.11 5.35 -5.24
N ARG A 223 8.51 4.15 -5.33
CA ARG A 223 7.97 3.43 -4.16
C ARG A 223 9.05 3.17 -3.13
N ARG A 224 10.17 2.59 -3.58
CA ARG A 224 11.32 2.26 -2.72
C ARG A 224 11.85 3.49 -2.01
N GLU A 225 12.00 4.60 -2.72
CA GLU A 225 12.46 5.87 -2.14
C GLU A 225 11.47 6.40 -1.09
N ARG A 226 10.15 6.35 -1.35
CA ARG A 226 9.16 6.79 -0.36
C ARG A 226 9.16 5.92 0.90
N LEU A 227 9.27 4.60 0.74
CA LEU A 227 9.35 3.68 1.88
C LEU A 227 10.65 3.90 2.67
N ALA A 228 11.78 4.11 1.99
CA ALA A 228 13.04 4.47 2.64
C ALA A 228 12.92 5.75 3.48
N ASN A 229 12.26 6.77 2.93
CA ASN A 229 12.10 8.08 3.55
C ASN A 229 11.01 8.10 4.64
N THR A 230 10.16 7.09 4.72
CA THR A 230 9.12 6.97 5.75
C THR A 230 9.75 6.75 7.14
N GLY A 231 10.85 6.00 7.20
CA GLY A 231 11.55 5.67 8.44
C GLY A 231 10.95 4.47 9.19
N ALA A 232 11.61 4.11 10.29
CA ALA A 232 11.33 2.92 11.08
C ALA A 232 10.40 3.22 12.28
N LYS A 233 9.40 2.37 12.49
CA LYS A 233 8.58 2.40 13.71
C LYS A 233 9.25 1.60 14.81
N ALA A 234 9.47 2.21 15.97
CA ALA A 234 9.98 1.48 17.15
C ALA A 234 8.95 0.45 17.64
N MET A 235 9.40 -0.79 17.78
CA MET A 235 8.68 -1.88 18.44
C MET A 235 9.42 -2.29 19.71
N PRO A 236 8.76 -2.34 20.87
CA PRO A 236 9.40 -2.77 22.10
C PRO A 236 9.82 -4.24 22.03
N VAL A 237 10.95 -4.57 22.65
CA VAL A 237 11.44 -5.95 22.74
C VAL A 237 11.79 -6.32 24.17
N GLN A 238 11.66 -7.60 24.50
CA GLN A 238 12.01 -8.13 25.82
C GLN A 238 13.53 -8.34 25.90
N SER A 239 14.24 -7.32 26.39
CA SER A 239 15.70 -7.37 26.57
C SER A 239 16.13 -6.62 27.82
N THR A 240 17.24 -7.04 28.42
CA THR A 240 17.81 -6.38 29.61
C THR A 240 18.42 -5.02 29.31
N TRP A 241 18.87 -4.79 28.08
CA TRP A 241 19.55 -3.55 27.67
C TRP A 241 19.00 -2.91 26.39
N ILE A 242 18.26 -3.67 25.56
CA ILE A 242 17.56 -3.13 24.40
C ILE A 242 16.14 -2.76 24.84
N ARG A 243 15.68 -1.55 24.49
CA ARG A 243 14.31 -1.08 24.76
C ARG A 243 13.39 -1.42 23.60
N SER A 244 13.82 -1.10 22.39
CA SER A 244 13.01 -1.28 21.18
C SER A 244 13.91 -1.43 19.96
N VAL A 245 13.37 -2.09 18.94
CA VAL A 245 13.94 -2.14 17.60
C VAL A 245 12.87 -1.71 16.59
N GLY A 246 13.27 -1.10 15.49
CA GLY A 246 12.36 -0.79 14.38
C GLY A 246 13.05 -1.04 13.06
N TYR A 247 12.31 -1.29 11.99
CA TYR A 247 12.88 -1.48 10.65
C TYR A 247 12.20 -0.56 9.65
N GLY A 248 13.01 0.21 8.94
CA GLY A 248 12.60 0.91 7.72
C GLY A 248 13.07 0.08 6.53
N SER A 249 12.12 -0.51 5.80
CA SER A 249 12.43 -1.36 4.65
C SER A 249 12.38 -0.57 3.35
N THR A 250 13.23 -0.95 2.41
CA THR A 250 12.97 -0.76 0.98
C THR A 250 12.32 -2.04 0.41
N ASP A 251 11.62 -1.97 -0.71
CA ASP A 251 11.09 -3.18 -1.37
C ASP A 251 12.19 -4.14 -1.85
N SER A 252 13.44 -3.67 -1.92
CA SER A 252 14.62 -4.49 -2.25
C SER A 252 15.12 -5.38 -1.11
N GLY A 253 14.48 -5.36 0.06
CA GLY A 253 14.90 -6.12 1.24
C GLY A 253 16.04 -5.47 2.01
N GLU A 254 16.82 -4.57 1.42
CA GLU A 254 17.77 -3.74 2.18
C GLU A 254 17.02 -2.71 3.03
N GLY A 255 17.41 -2.57 4.29
CA GLY A 255 16.76 -1.64 5.19
C GLY A 255 17.65 -1.24 6.35
N MET A 256 17.15 -0.28 7.11
CA MET A 256 17.81 0.21 8.31
C MET A 256 17.02 -0.27 9.52
N MET A 257 17.67 -1.07 10.36
CA MET A 257 17.19 -1.34 11.69
C MET A 257 17.62 -0.22 12.63
N THR A 258 16.66 0.33 13.35
CA THR A 258 16.89 1.23 14.47
C THR A 258 16.85 0.43 15.76
N LEU A 259 17.73 0.74 16.69
CA LEU A 259 17.83 0.11 17.99
C LEU A 259 17.93 1.19 19.05
N THR A 260 17.01 1.18 20.01
CA THR A 260 17.06 2.08 21.17
C THR A 260 17.47 1.29 22.40
N THR A 261 18.52 1.72 23.08
CA THR A 261 18.98 1.12 24.34
C THR A 261 18.15 1.61 25.52
N LYS A 262 18.14 0.84 26.60
CA LYS A 262 17.66 1.34 27.90
C LYS A 262 18.66 2.36 28.45
N GLY A 263 18.16 3.31 29.24
CA GLY A 263 19.02 4.12 30.10
C GLY A 263 19.63 3.24 31.19
N TYR A 264 20.80 3.61 31.69
CA TYR A 264 21.46 2.89 32.78
C TYR A 264 22.10 3.86 33.76
N THR A 265 22.14 3.47 35.04
CA THR A 265 22.81 4.24 36.08
C THR A 265 24.31 3.97 36.02
N ARG A 266 25.10 5.04 35.93
CA ARG A 266 26.55 5.00 35.98
C ARG A 266 27.02 4.81 37.43
N LYS A 267 28.31 4.47 37.58
CA LYS A 267 28.94 4.27 38.90
C LYS A 267 28.93 5.55 39.77
N ASP A 268 28.85 6.71 39.16
CA ASP A 268 28.77 8.02 39.83
C ASP A 268 27.33 8.41 40.25
N GLY A 269 26.36 7.51 40.07
CA GLY A 269 24.94 7.75 40.37
C GLY A 269 24.17 8.50 39.28
N SER A 270 24.84 9.00 38.24
CA SER A 270 24.16 9.67 37.12
C SER A 270 23.45 8.68 36.21
N VAL A 271 22.29 9.05 35.67
CA VAL A 271 21.53 8.20 34.74
C VAL A 271 21.91 8.56 33.31
N ALA A 272 22.52 7.63 32.58
CA ALA A 272 22.75 7.77 31.16
C ALA A 272 21.41 7.64 30.40
N PRO A 273 21.07 8.58 29.52
CA PRO A 273 19.83 8.51 28.76
C PRO A 273 19.86 7.35 27.75
N PRO A 274 18.67 6.86 27.33
CA PRO A 274 18.54 5.98 26.17
C PRO A 274 19.30 6.54 24.96
N LYS A 275 19.92 5.67 24.18
CA LYS A 275 20.56 6.03 22.91
C LYS A 275 19.93 5.23 21.78
N THR A 276 19.75 5.88 20.64
CA THR A 276 19.25 5.24 19.43
C THR A 276 20.36 5.15 18.40
N TYR A 277 20.46 3.99 17.76
CA TYR A 277 21.45 3.67 16.74
C TYR A 277 20.74 3.09 15.52
N GLY A 278 21.26 3.37 14.33
CA GLY A 278 20.82 2.75 13.09
C GLY A 278 21.86 1.75 12.60
N TYR A 279 21.42 0.62 12.07
CA TYR A 279 22.27 -0.42 11.50
C TYR A 279 21.67 -0.84 10.16
N LYS A 280 22.51 -1.00 9.14
CA LYS A 280 22.08 -1.69 7.91
C LYS A 280 22.05 -3.17 8.20
N VAL A 281 20.87 -3.78 8.09
CA VAL A 281 20.67 -5.22 8.29
C VAL A 281 19.65 -5.71 7.27
N ASP A 282 19.66 -7.00 6.98
CA ASP A 282 18.63 -7.65 6.18
C ASP A 282 17.32 -7.86 6.99
N PRO A 283 16.19 -8.14 6.32
CA PRO A 283 14.90 -8.29 6.98
C PRO A 283 14.84 -9.51 7.90
N ALA A 284 15.58 -10.58 7.57
CA ALA A 284 15.60 -11.80 8.37
C ALA A 284 16.35 -11.56 9.69
N THR A 285 17.45 -10.82 9.67
CA THR A 285 18.16 -10.39 10.89
C THR A 285 17.26 -9.52 11.78
N TYR A 286 16.52 -8.57 11.19
CA TYR A 286 15.54 -7.78 11.96
C TYR A 286 14.43 -8.67 12.54
N ALA A 287 13.83 -9.55 11.74
CA ALA A 287 12.76 -10.44 12.19
C ALA A 287 13.24 -11.37 13.32
N ALA A 288 14.47 -11.89 13.23
CA ALA A 288 15.09 -12.67 14.29
C ALA A 288 15.26 -11.86 15.56
N MET A 289 15.61 -10.57 15.47
CA MET A 289 15.78 -9.72 16.64
C MET A 289 14.46 -9.30 17.28
N ALA A 290 13.46 -8.96 16.46
CA ALA A 290 12.15 -8.50 16.90
C ALA A 290 11.35 -9.60 17.61
N ASN A 291 11.50 -10.85 17.17
CA ASN A 291 10.72 -12.00 17.66
C ASN A 291 11.48 -12.89 18.66
N SER A 292 12.74 -12.59 19.00
CA SER A 292 13.53 -13.42 19.91
C SER A 292 13.25 -13.12 21.38
N ASP A 293 13.23 -14.16 22.21
CA ASP A 293 13.25 -14.04 23.67
C ASP A 293 14.63 -13.58 24.21
N ALA A 294 15.66 -13.57 23.36
CA ALA A 294 16.99 -13.09 23.69
C ALA A 294 17.56 -12.14 22.61
N PRO A 295 16.96 -10.97 22.36
CA PRO A 295 17.37 -10.05 21.29
C PRO A 295 18.83 -9.62 21.39
N GLY A 296 19.37 -9.50 22.61
CA GLY A 296 20.78 -9.18 22.83
C GLY A 296 21.76 -10.24 22.29
N LYS A 297 21.38 -11.53 22.28
CA LYS A 297 22.19 -12.59 21.67
C LYS A 297 22.20 -12.47 20.15
N VAL A 298 21.03 -12.19 19.57
CA VAL A 298 20.87 -11.95 18.12
C VAL A 298 21.72 -10.74 17.70
N PHE A 299 21.62 -9.63 18.44
CA PHE A 299 22.44 -8.44 18.21
C PHE A 299 23.94 -8.78 18.23
N ASN A 300 24.40 -9.48 19.26
CA ASN A 300 25.81 -9.86 19.38
C ASN A 300 26.31 -10.78 18.27
N ARG A 301 25.42 -11.59 17.68
CA ARG A 301 25.75 -12.54 16.62
C ARG A 301 25.76 -11.90 15.23
N PHE A 302 24.80 -11.02 14.94
CA PHE A 302 24.54 -10.57 13.57
C PHE A 302 24.74 -9.06 13.34
N VAL A 303 24.80 -8.24 14.39
CA VAL A 303 24.82 -6.76 14.26
C VAL A 303 26.05 -6.15 14.93
N ARG A 304 26.57 -6.79 15.97
CA ARG A 304 27.74 -6.29 16.69
C ARG A 304 28.97 -6.30 15.78
N GLY A 305 29.59 -5.14 15.62
CA GLY A 305 30.74 -4.92 14.74
C GLY A 305 30.39 -4.10 13.51
N GLU A 306 29.10 -4.02 13.16
CA GLU A 306 28.63 -3.17 12.07
C GLU A 306 28.74 -1.69 12.42
N ARG A 307 29.01 -0.87 11.39
CA ARG A 307 29.10 0.58 11.55
C ARG A 307 27.71 1.17 11.77
N GLY A 308 27.44 1.57 13.01
CA GLY A 308 26.22 2.28 13.36
C GLY A 308 26.15 3.67 12.70
N VAL A 309 24.94 4.09 12.36
CA VAL A 309 24.61 5.47 11.94
C VAL A 309 23.80 6.17 13.04
N THR A 310 23.94 7.48 13.12
CA THR A 310 23.09 8.31 13.99
C THR A 310 21.66 8.31 13.45
N VAL A 311 20.68 8.38 14.35
CA VAL A 311 19.26 8.31 14.01
C VAL A 311 18.54 9.49 14.65
N ASP A 312 17.71 10.15 13.85
CA ASP A 312 16.80 11.20 14.28
C ASP A 312 15.39 10.64 14.45
N THR A 313 14.62 11.18 15.39
CA THR A 313 13.20 10.86 15.55
C THR A 313 12.36 12.02 15.05
N CYS A 314 11.45 11.77 14.13
CA CYS A 314 10.56 12.80 13.61
C CYS A 314 9.59 13.28 14.68
N GLY A 315 9.56 14.59 14.96
CA GLY A 315 8.65 15.18 15.94
C GLY A 315 7.16 15.08 15.59
N LYS A 316 6.81 14.90 14.31
CA LYS A 316 5.42 14.77 13.85
C LYS A 316 4.90 13.33 13.94
N CYS A 317 5.62 12.37 13.37
CA CYS A 317 5.13 10.99 13.23
C CYS A 317 5.79 9.99 14.21
N GLY A 318 6.87 10.39 14.88
CA GLY A 318 7.63 9.54 15.81
C GLY A 318 8.44 8.43 15.15
N LEU A 319 8.50 8.39 13.82
CA LEU A 319 9.34 7.44 13.08
C LEU A 319 10.80 7.88 13.10
N MET A 320 11.67 6.90 13.01
CA MET A 320 13.12 7.08 13.13
C MET A 320 13.78 6.95 11.76
N THR A 321 14.64 7.91 11.40
CA THR A 321 15.40 7.93 10.15
C THR A 321 16.89 8.16 10.43
N ALA A 322 17.75 7.84 9.47
CA ALA A 322 19.17 8.16 9.60
C ALA A 322 19.34 9.68 9.68
N SER A 323 20.21 10.17 10.56
CA SER A 323 20.37 11.60 10.73
C SER A 323 20.82 12.28 9.44
N GLY A 324 20.15 13.36 9.06
CA GLY A 324 20.37 14.07 7.80
C GLY A 324 19.77 13.41 6.55
N ALA A 325 19.07 12.28 6.67
CA ALA A 325 18.29 11.73 5.57
C ALA A 325 16.95 12.46 5.42
N ASP A 326 16.46 12.55 4.18
CA ASP A 326 15.12 13.08 3.92
C ASP A 326 14.07 12.19 4.58
N HIS A 327 13.16 12.82 5.34
CA HIS A 327 12.07 12.13 6.01
C HIS A 327 10.72 12.59 5.47
N HIS A 328 9.87 11.62 5.18
CA HIS A 328 8.50 11.81 4.73
C HIS A 328 7.54 11.20 5.77
N CYS A 329 6.71 12.04 6.39
CA CYS A 329 5.71 11.55 7.34
C CYS A 329 4.64 10.77 6.57
N PRO A 330 4.39 9.49 6.89
CA PRO A 330 3.33 8.75 6.23
C PRO A 330 1.99 9.37 6.59
N THR A 331 1.16 9.61 5.57
CA THR A 331 -0.19 10.11 5.80
C THR A 331 -1.06 8.92 6.19
N ARG A 332 -1.47 8.85 7.46
CA ARG A 332 -2.36 7.78 7.92
C ARG A 332 -3.74 7.93 7.30
N GLU A 333 -4.35 6.79 6.96
CA GLU A 333 -5.77 6.75 6.61
C GLU A 333 -6.58 7.43 7.73
N LYS A 334 -7.43 8.36 7.35
CA LYS A 334 -8.36 9.04 8.25
C LYS A 334 -9.53 8.09 8.55
N PRO A 335 -10.21 8.21 9.71
CA PRO A 335 -11.30 7.31 10.05
C PRO A 335 -12.40 7.23 8.99
N ARG A 336 -12.98 6.03 8.87
CA ARG A 336 -14.21 5.76 8.12
C ARG A 336 -15.38 6.58 8.70
N SER A 337 -16.42 6.80 7.90
CA SER A 337 -17.63 7.49 8.37
C SER A 337 -18.89 6.81 7.86
N VAL A 338 -19.98 7.06 8.59
CA VAL A 338 -21.34 6.68 8.23
C VAL A 338 -22.10 7.82 7.53
N GLU A 339 -21.52 9.00 7.42
CA GLU A 339 -22.16 10.22 6.89
C GLU A 339 -22.66 10.08 5.43
N ASP A 340 -22.14 9.10 4.69
CA ASP A 340 -22.52 8.84 3.29
C ASP A 340 -23.32 7.53 3.08
N ALA A 341 -23.82 6.90 4.15
CA ALA A 341 -24.44 5.57 4.08
C ALA A 341 -25.52 5.42 2.99
N ALA A 342 -26.37 6.44 2.79
CA ALA A 342 -27.42 6.40 1.77
C ALA A 342 -26.87 6.46 0.32
N ILE A 343 -25.79 7.21 0.08
CA ILE A 343 -25.12 7.23 -1.23
C ILE A 343 -24.48 5.87 -1.50
N ARG A 344 -23.84 5.32 -0.47
CA ARG A 344 -23.18 4.02 -0.51
C ARG A 344 -24.15 2.87 -0.77
N GLU A 345 -25.33 2.91 -0.14
CA GLU A 345 -26.37 1.91 -0.38
C GLU A 345 -26.89 1.98 -1.83
N ARG A 346 -27.15 3.17 -2.37
CA ARG A 346 -27.54 3.30 -3.80
C ARG A 346 -26.47 2.78 -4.77
N GLN A 347 -25.19 3.00 -4.45
CA GLN A 347 -24.07 2.45 -5.22
C GLN A 347 -24.04 0.92 -5.14
N ARG A 348 -24.26 0.35 -3.95
CA ARG A 348 -24.36 -1.10 -3.73
C ARG A 348 -25.52 -1.73 -4.50
N GLU A 349 -26.72 -1.16 -4.40
CA GLU A 349 -27.91 -1.61 -5.13
C GLU A 349 -27.67 -1.59 -6.65
N ARG A 350 -27.03 -0.53 -7.15
CA ARG A 350 -26.66 -0.42 -8.57
C ARG A 350 -25.63 -1.50 -8.95
N ALA A 351 -24.63 -1.74 -8.13
CA ALA A 351 -23.63 -2.79 -8.33
C ALA A 351 -24.27 -4.18 -8.41
N ALA A 352 -25.20 -4.48 -7.50
CA ALA A 352 -25.97 -5.72 -7.50
C ALA A 352 -26.81 -5.88 -8.77
N LEU A 353 -27.48 -4.81 -9.22
CA LEU A 353 -28.24 -4.82 -10.48
C LEU A 353 -27.35 -5.10 -11.70
N VAL A 354 -26.23 -4.39 -11.81
CA VAL A 354 -25.27 -4.55 -12.93
C VAL A 354 -24.74 -5.98 -12.96
N SER A 355 -24.35 -6.53 -11.81
CA SER A 355 -23.81 -7.89 -11.70
C SER A 355 -24.82 -8.93 -12.19
N ARG A 356 -26.12 -8.74 -11.90
CA ARG A 356 -27.21 -9.61 -12.38
C ARG A 356 -27.46 -9.52 -13.88
N ILE A 357 -27.33 -8.34 -14.50
CA ILE A 357 -27.55 -8.18 -15.95
C ILE A 357 -26.49 -8.93 -16.74
N PHE A 358 -25.23 -8.92 -16.29
CA PHE A 358 -24.16 -9.68 -16.93
C PHE A 358 -24.40 -11.21 -16.88
N ARG A 359 -25.06 -11.72 -15.84
CA ARG A 359 -25.44 -13.14 -15.72
C ARG A 359 -26.37 -13.62 -16.84
N ARG A 360 -27.19 -12.74 -17.41
CA ARG A 360 -28.20 -13.12 -18.42
C ARG A 360 -27.67 -13.10 -19.87
N ARG A 361 -26.46 -12.57 -20.09
CA ARG A 361 -25.88 -12.39 -21.44
C ARG A 361 -24.79 -13.41 -21.79
N ASN A 362 -24.32 -14.16 -20.80
CA ASN A 362 -23.51 -15.36 -20.97
C ASN A 362 -24.41 -16.57 -20.73
#